data_AF-A0A9D6LI48-F1
#
_entry.id   AF-A0A9D6LI48-F1
#
_cell.length_a   1.000
_cell.length_b   1.000
_cell.length_c   1.000
_cell.angle_alpha   90.00
_cell.angle_beta   90.00
_cell.angle_gamma   90.00
#
_symmetry.space_group_name_H-M   'P 1'
#
loop_
_entity.id
_entity.type
_entity.pdbx_description
1 polymer ?
#
loop_
_entity_poly.entity_id
_entity_poly.type
_entity_poly.pdbx_seq_one_letter_code
_entity_poly.pdbx_strand_id
1 'polypeptide(L)'
;MKAVLVFALLAAGFAAAGSQARAADPIVGTWSGLVDQYPVGTQPQYPATVTFTSSSSGTSAYSSLSCGGELSGGGSGGAYRFSEYISYGRATATSGGCINGSIDISVQGDTMSFRWSGSWNGVRYGASGTLHRVGGHRRAGWSPGSWVRGTSVANVLGTCFTTWTCQPSSPIMRAPESKVVSTRAQRTKGACAITNDPESCGVCISYEPAARCEYCVAPQDCDPSFMDCCSGR
;
A
#
# COMPACT_ATOMS: atom_id res chain seq x y z
N MET A 1 -64.97 13.13 47.50
CA MET A 1 -63.52 13.02 47.81
C MET A 1 -62.84 12.52 46.55
N LYS A 2 -61.91 13.30 46.00
CA LYS A 2 -61.21 13.05 44.72
C LYS A 2 -59.86 12.41 45.01
N ALA A 3 -59.50 11.33 44.30
CA ALA A 3 -58.13 10.84 44.21
C ALA A 3 -57.84 10.49 42.75
N VAL A 4 -57.08 11.34 42.09
CA VAL A 4 -56.54 11.12 40.73
C VAL A 4 -55.09 10.70 40.92
N LEU A 5 -54.78 9.44 40.60
CA LEU A 5 -53.41 8.94 40.56
C LEU A 5 -52.78 9.34 39.22
N VAL A 6 -51.69 10.11 39.27
CA VAL A 6 -50.84 10.41 38.12
C VAL A 6 -49.61 9.51 38.21
N PHE A 7 -49.49 8.54 37.30
CA PHE A 7 -48.28 7.74 37.12
C PHE A 7 -47.30 8.49 36.21
N ALA A 8 -46.18 8.94 36.78
CA ALA A 8 -45.07 9.51 36.02
C ALA A 8 -44.16 8.39 35.49
N LEU A 9 -44.14 8.21 34.16
CA LEU A 9 -43.21 7.33 33.46
C LEU A 9 -41.85 8.05 33.32
N LEU A 10 -40.88 7.64 34.12
CA LEU A 10 -39.47 8.02 33.96
C LEU A 10 -38.87 7.22 32.79
N ALA A 11 -38.75 7.87 31.62
CA ALA A 11 -38.00 7.32 30.49
C ALA A 11 -36.50 7.47 30.77
N ALA A 12 -35.84 6.37 31.14
CA ALA A 12 -34.39 6.30 31.25
C ALA A 12 -33.78 6.30 29.84
N GLY A 13 -33.22 7.45 29.43
CA GLY A 13 -32.46 7.57 28.19
C GLY A 13 -31.13 6.85 28.30
N PHE A 14 -31.00 5.70 27.66
CA PHE A 14 -29.72 5.05 27.43
C PHE A 14 -28.95 5.85 26.37
N ALA A 15 -28.04 6.72 26.81
CA ALA A 15 -27.04 7.30 25.93
C ALA A 15 -26.10 6.17 25.47
N ALA A 16 -26.32 5.67 24.25
CA ALA A 16 -25.38 4.80 23.58
C ALA A 16 -24.07 5.59 23.35
N ALA A 17 -23.07 5.33 24.19
CA ALA A 17 -21.71 5.78 23.96
C ALA A 17 -21.19 5.05 22.71
N GLY A 18 -21.40 5.64 21.54
CA GLY A 18 -20.79 5.18 20.31
C GLY A 18 -19.28 5.29 20.45
N SER A 19 -18.60 4.15 20.58
CA SER A 19 -17.16 4.06 20.42
C SER A 19 -16.82 4.47 19.00
N GLN A 20 -16.50 5.74 18.78
CA GLN A 20 -15.84 6.18 17.56
C GLN A 20 -14.50 5.44 17.53
N ALA A 21 -14.42 4.38 16.72
CA ALA A 21 -13.15 3.76 16.38
C ALA A 21 -12.26 4.87 15.85
N ARG A 22 -11.25 5.25 16.64
CA ARG A 22 -10.27 6.26 16.24
C ARG A 22 -9.70 5.77 14.92
N ALA A 23 -9.97 6.51 13.84
CA ALA A 23 -9.45 6.17 12.53
C ALA A 23 -7.94 5.92 12.67
N ALA A 24 -7.50 4.73 12.26
CA ALA A 24 -6.09 4.39 12.31
C ALA A 24 -5.31 5.47 11.56
N ASP A 25 -4.17 5.88 12.12
CA ASP A 25 -3.33 6.89 11.48
C ASP A 25 -3.00 6.46 10.04
N PRO A 26 -3.08 7.37 9.05
CA PRO A 26 -3.01 6.98 7.65
C PRO A 26 -1.69 6.29 7.26
N ILE A 27 -0.61 6.41 8.03
CA ILE A 27 0.64 5.68 7.74
C ILE A 27 0.59 4.19 8.09
N VAL A 28 -0.28 3.79 9.04
CA VAL A 28 -0.32 2.41 9.56
C VAL A 28 -0.66 1.42 8.44
N GLY A 29 0.13 0.36 8.33
CA GLY A 29 0.02 -0.65 7.29
C GLY A 29 1.36 -0.91 6.57
N THR A 30 1.30 -1.78 5.56
CA THR A 30 2.47 -2.12 4.73
C THR A 30 2.42 -1.36 3.41
N TRP A 31 3.58 -0.90 2.95
CA TRP A 31 3.77 -0.13 1.73
C TRP A 31 4.91 -0.70 0.92
N SER A 32 4.76 -0.76 -0.39
CA SER A 32 5.79 -1.32 -1.27
C SER A 32 5.91 -0.53 -2.58
N GLY A 33 7.12 -0.44 -3.11
CA GLY A 33 7.41 0.22 -4.38
C GLY A 33 8.89 0.16 -4.73
N LEU A 34 9.28 0.89 -5.77
CA LEU A 34 10.68 1.05 -6.16
C LEU A 34 11.20 2.39 -5.65
N VAL A 35 12.47 2.42 -5.26
CA VAL A 35 13.18 3.66 -4.88
C VAL A 35 14.47 3.78 -5.69
N ASP A 36 14.76 5.01 -6.11
CA ASP A 36 15.96 5.36 -6.87
C ASP A 36 17.02 5.94 -5.94
N GLN A 37 18.25 5.44 -6.02
CA GLN A 37 19.37 5.84 -5.17
C GLN A 37 20.22 6.93 -5.83
N TYR A 38 20.68 7.88 -5.01
CA TYR A 38 21.70 8.86 -5.37
C TYR A 38 22.78 8.98 -4.26
N PRO A 39 24.07 9.16 -4.60
CA PRO A 39 24.64 8.92 -5.91
C PRO A 39 24.38 7.48 -6.38
N VAL A 40 24.38 7.29 -7.69
CA VAL A 40 24.11 5.97 -8.29
C VAL A 40 25.14 4.97 -7.78
N GLY A 41 24.64 3.92 -7.11
CA GLY A 41 25.44 2.78 -6.69
C GLY A 41 25.44 1.65 -7.72
N THR A 42 25.84 0.45 -7.28
CA THR A 42 25.76 -0.78 -8.10
C THR A 42 24.32 -1.19 -8.41
N GLN A 43 23.36 -0.83 -7.56
CA GLN A 43 21.93 -0.94 -7.81
C GLN A 43 21.32 0.47 -7.79
N PRO A 44 21.08 1.11 -8.95
CA PRO A 44 20.52 2.46 -9.03
C PRO A 44 19.06 2.54 -8.55
N GLN A 45 18.34 1.42 -8.61
CA GLN A 45 16.95 1.31 -8.22
C GLN A 45 16.73 -0.05 -7.53
N TYR A 46 15.93 -0.08 -6.47
CA TYR A 46 15.62 -1.32 -5.74
C TYR A 46 14.22 -1.30 -5.13
N PRO A 47 13.61 -2.49 -4.89
CA PRO A 47 12.35 -2.60 -4.16
C PRO A 47 12.53 -2.23 -2.70
N ALA A 48 11.63 -1.40 -2.19
CA ALA A 48 11.47 -1.06 -0.79
C ALA A 48 10.12 -1.54 -0.28
N THR A 49 10.11 -2.16 0.89
CA THR A 49 8.90 -2.46 1.65
C THR A 49 9.04 -1.85 3.04
N VAL A 50 8.04 -1.08 3.47
CA VAL A 50 7.98 -0.54 4.83
C VAL A 50 6.66 -0.95 5.49
N THR A 51 6.72 -1.35 6.74
CA THR A 51 5.52 -1.71 7.52
C THR A 51 5.48 -0.89 8.78
N PHE A 52 4.40 -0.11 8.95
CA PHE A 52 4.17 0.70 10.12
C PHE A 52 3.11 0.05 11.00
N THR A 53 3.50 -0.33 12.22
CA THR A 53 2.58 -0.85 13.24
C THR A 53 1.90 0.28 14.02
N SER A 54 2.48 1.48 13.99
CA SER A 54 1.95 2.70 14.59
C SER A 54 2.44 3.93 13.82
N SER A 55 1.99 5.12 14.18
CA SER A 55 2.52 6.37 13.60
C SER A 55 3.95 6.69 14.03
N SER A 56 4.53 5.95 14.98
CA SER A 56 5.85 6.19 15.55
C SER A 56 6.83 5.00 15.44
N SER A 57 6.37 3.85 14.93
CA SER A 57 7.19 2.65 14.80
C SER A 57 6.88 1.83 13.54
N GLY A 58 7.92 1.20 13.01
CA GLY A 58 7.80 0.30 11.86
C GLY A 58 9.08 -0.45 11.53
N THR A 59 9.08 -1.12 10.40
CA THR A 59 10.23 -1.84 9.84
C THR A 59 10.38 -1.52 8.36
N SER A 60 11.60 -1.71 7.85
CA SER A 60 11.92 -1.59 6.43
C SER A 60 12.63 -2.85 5.93
N ALA A 61 12.43 -3.17 4.66
CA ALA A 61 13.08 -4.28 3.98
C ALA A 61 13.40 -3.91 2.52
N TYR A 62 14.63 -4.20 2.11
CA TYR A 62 15.15 -3.96 0.77
C TYR A 62 15.70 -5.27 0.22
N SER A 63 14.81 -6.07 -0.39
CA SER A 63 15.08 -7.49 -0.67
C SER A 63 16.25 -7.70 -1.65
N SER A 64 16.37 -6.87 -2.69
CA SER A 64 17.49 -6.98 -3.65
C SER A 64 18.85 -6.61 -3.06
N LEU A 65 18.86 -5.92 -1.91
CA LEU A 65 20.04 -5.54 -1.15
C LEU A 65 20.30 -6.48 0.02
N SER A 66 19.41 -7.45 0.28
CA SER A 66 19.48 -8.34 1.45
C SER A 66 19.65 -7.58 2.77
N CYS A 67 18.95 -6.46 2.92
CA CYS A 67 19.05 -5.61 4.10
C CYS A 67 17.68 -5.11 4.57
N GLY A 68 17.63 -4.62 5.82
CA GLY A 68 16.43 -4.09 6.44
C GLY A 68 16.71 -3.53 7.82
N GLY A 69 15.71 -2.85 8.37
CA GLY A 69 15.88 -2.07 9.58
C GLY A 69 14.61 -1.84 10.38
N GLU A 70 14.81 -1.22 11.53
CA GLU A 70 13.77 -0.75 12.42
C GLU A 70 13.61 0.76 12.27
N LEU A 71 12.36 1.21 12.27
CA LEU A 71 11.98 2.61 12.12
C LEU A 71 11.46 3.12 13.46
N SER A 72 12.04 4.22 13.94
CA SER A 72 11.59 4.94 15.13
C SER A 72 11.43 6.42 14.80
N GLY A 73 10.32 7.02 15.21
CA GLY A 73 10.03 8.40 14.83
C GLY A 73 8.60 8.79 15.13
N GLY A 74 8.03 9.61 14.25
CA GLY A 74 6.67 10.09 14.43
C GLY A 74 6.22 11.07 13.37
N GLY A 75 4.95 11.41 13.47
CA GLY A 75 4.29 12.35 12.57
C GLY A 75 2.78 12.29 12.76
N SER A 76 2.08 13.11 12.00
CA SER A 76 0.61 13.12 11.98
C SER A 76 0.11 13.79 10.71
N GLY A 77 -1.17 13.58 10.39
CA GLY A 77 -1.82 14.29 9.28
C GLY A 77 -1.23 13.98 7.91
N GLY A 78 -0.58 12.82 7.74
CA GLY A 78 0.02 12.42 6.47
C GLY A 78 1.50 12.78 6.32
N ALA A 79 2.13 13.51 7.24
CA ALA A 79 3.56 13.83 7.17
C ALA A 79 4.33 13.24 8.37
N TYR A 80 5.43 12.54 8.08
CA TYR A 80 6.18 11.79 9.09
C TYR A 80 7.69 11.85 8.87
N ARG A 81 8.43 11.71 9.96
CA ARG A 81 9.89 11.57 9.95
C ARG A 81 10.31 10.42 10.85
N PHE A 82 11.15 9.55 10.33
CA PHE A 82 11.71 8.40 11.04
C PHE A 82 13.23 8.39 10.96
N SER A 83 13.85 7.86 12.01
CA SER A 83 15.20 7.34 11.96
C SER A 83 15.15 5.85 11.68
N GLU A 84 15.98 5.40 10.75
CA GLU A 84 16.15 3.99 10.40
C GLU A 84 17.45 3.45 10.97
N TYR A 85 17.32 2.39 11.75
CA TYR A 85 18.45 1.59 12.21
C TYR A 85 18.49 0.28 11.41
N ILE A 86 19.56 0.07 10.64
CA ILE A 86 19.76 -1.17 9.88
C ILE A 86 20.11 -2.30 10.83
N SER A 87 19.19 -3.25 10.96
CA SER A 87 19.29 -4.41 11.86
C SER A 87 19.98 -5.60 11.19
N TYR A 88 19.97 -5.69 9.86
CA TYR A 88 20.71 -6.69 9.09
C TYR A 88 21.15 -6.17 7.71
N GLY A 89 22.21 -6.76 7.14
CA GLY A 89 22.79 -6.31 5.85
C GLY A 89 23.55 -4.98 5.95
N ARG A 90 24.07 -4.66 7.15
CA ARG A 90 24.76 -3.40 7.44
C ARG A 90 26.13 -3.33 6.76
N ALA A 91 26.51 -2.15 6.28
CA ALA A 91 27.87 -1.88 5.82
C ALA A 91 28.90 -2.10 6.94
N THR A 92 30.06 -2.65 6.58
CA THR A 92 31.22 -2.77 7.46
C THR A 92 32.39 -1.95 6.91
N ALA A 93 33.50 -1.86 7.65
CA ALA A 93 34.68 -1.16 7.17
C ALA A 93 35.26 -1.78 5.87
N THR A 94 35.07 -3.08 5.68
CA THR A 94 35.64 -3.86 4.58
C THR A 94 34.61 -4.32 3.56
N SER A 95 33.31 -4.25 3.88
CA SER A 95 32.22 -4.61 2.98
C SER A 95 31.22 -3.47 2.84
N GLY A 96 30.79 -3.21 1.61
CA GLY A 96 29.60 -2.37 1.39
C GLY A 96 28.36 -2.96 2.07
N GLY A 97 27.29 -2.18 2.15
CA GLY A 97 26.01 -2.62 2.71
C GLY A 97 25.08 -1.44 2.96
N CYS A 98 23.98 -1.71 3.66
CA CYS A 98 23.01 -0.69 4.03
C CYS A 98 23.49 0.11 5.23
N ILE A 99 23.09 1.37 5.29
CA ILE A 99 23.56 2.32 6.31
C ILE A 99 22.37 2.91 7.04
N ASN A 100 22.57 3.30 8.30
CA ASN A 100 21.54 4.00 9.06
C ASN A 100 21.22 5.34 8.38
N GLY A 101 19.99 5.80 8.55
CA GLY A 101 19.55 7.03 7.93
C GLY A 101 18.29 7.62 8.55
N SER A 102 17.78 8.62 7.86
CA SER A 102 16.53 9.30 8.17
C SER A 102 15.58 9.20 6.98
N ILE A 103 14.30 9.02 7.26
CA ILE A 103 13.24 8.89 6.27
C ILE A 103 12.23 10.00 6.48
N ASP A 104 11.94 10.75 5.42
CA ASP A 104 10.84 11.68 5.31
C ASP A 104 9.73 11.03 4.48
N ILE A 105 8.49 11.10 4.99
CA ILE A 105 7.34 10.42 4.42
C ILE A 105 6.17 11.39 4.28
N SER A 106 5.49 11.33 3.14
CA SER A 106 4.18 11.96 2.93
C SER A 106 3.18 10.93 2.41
N VAL A 107 2.02 10.82 3.06
CA VAL A 107 0.95 9.87 2.74
C VAL A 107 -0.26 10.60 2.20
N GLN A 108 -0.75 10.17 1.04
CA GLN A 108 -1.98 10.64 0.44
C GLN A 108 -2.81 9.44 -0.05
N GLY A 109 -3.81 9.05 0.75
CA GLY A 109 -4.63 7.87 0.46
C GLY A 109 -3.81 6.57 0.49
N ASP A 110 -3.72 5.91 -0.67
CA ASP A 110 -2.98 4.65 -0.87
C ASP A 110 -1.59 4.85 -1.50
N THR A 111 -1.12 6.08 -1.54
CA THR A 111 0.19 6.45 -2.07
C THR A 111 1.04 7.09 -0.97
N MET A 112 2.33 6.71 -0.94
CA MET A 112 3.33 7.21 -0.02
C MET A 112 4.54 7.74 -0.80
N SER A 113 4.87 9.02 -0.64
CA SER A 113 6.17 9.55 -1.03
C SER A 113 7.19 9.16 0.04
N PHE A 114 8.24 8.47 -0.39
CA PHE A 114 9.32 7.98 0.47
C PHE A 114 10.61 8.68 0.09
N ARG A 115 11.30 9.27 1.06
CA ARG A 115 12.63 9.84 0.88
C ARG A 115 13.53 9.45 2.04
N TRP A 116 14.58 8.70 1.74
CA TRP A 116 15.61 8.31 2.68
C TRP A 116 16.90 9.12 2.45
N SER A 117 17.64 9.38 3.52
CA SER A 117 18.99 9.94 3.45
C SER A 117 19.89 9.43 4.56
N GLY A 118 21.18 9.26 4.25
CA GLY A 118 22.20 8.77 5.18
C GLY A 118 23.60 9.21 4.78
N SER A 119 24.60 8.85 5.57
CA SER A 119 25.99 9.16 5.27
C SER A 119 26.92 8.04 5.69
N TRP A 120 27.91 7.76 4.86
CA TRP A 120 28.91 6.73 5.10
C TRP A 120 30.25 7.16 4.51
N ASN A 121 31.33 7.03 5.29
CA ASN A 121 32.69 7.45 4.90
C ASN A 121 32.75 8.88 4.33
N GLY A 122 32.01 9.82 4.92
CA GLY A 122 31.96 11.22 4.49
C GLY A 122 31.14 11.48 3.21
N VAL A 123 30.57 10.44 2.60
CA VAL A 123 29.69 10.56 1.42
C VAL A 123 28.24 10.54 1.84
N ARG A 124 27.42 11.45 1.29
CA ARG A 124 25.98 11.48 1.49
C ARG A 124 25.29 10.60 0.47
N TYR A 125 24.37 9.77 0.95
CA TYR A 125 23.51 8.94 0.12
C TYR A 125 22.05 9.34 0.36
N GLY A 126 21.22 9.10 -0.64
CA GLY A 126 19.78 9.24 -0.56
C GLY A 126 19.08 8.23 -1.46
N ALA A 127 17.82 7.99 -1.16
CA ALA A 127 16.94 7.19 -1.99
C ALA A 127 15.54 7.79 -1.96
N SER A 128 14.83 7.75 -3.07
CA SER A 128 13.46 8.26 -3.11
C SER A 128 12.58 7.48 -4.07
N GLY A 129 11.30 7.41 -3.77
CA GLY A 129 10.33 6.75 -4.63
C GLY A 129 8.91 6.93 -4.15
N THR A 130 7.98 6.34 -4.90
CA THR A 130 6.58 6.28 -4.54
C THR A 130 6.22 4.84 -4.17
N LEU A 131 5.73 4.64 -2.95
CA LEU A 131 5.27 3.35 -2.45
C LEU A 131 3.74 3.33 -2.45
N HIS A 132 3.17 2.13 -2.54
CA HIS A 132 1.74 1.90 -2.54
C HIS A 132 1.34 0.98 -1.40
N ARG A 133 0.17 1.23 -0.81
CA ARG A 133 -0.37 0.40 0.26
C ARG A 133 -0.57 -1.04 -0.22
N VAL A 134 -0.07 -1.99 0.56
CA VAL A 134 -0.27 -3.43 0.39
C VAL A 134 -1.52 -3.83 1.17
N GLY A 135 -2.46 -4.52 0.52
CA GLY A 135 -3.71 -4.96 1.16
C GLY A 135 -4.73 -3.84 1.45
N GLY A 136 -4.44 -2.58 1.10
CA GLY A 136 -5.46 -1.54 1.03
C GLY A 136 -6.47 -1.88 -0.07
N HIS A 137 -7.76 -1.69 0.20
CA HIS A 137 -8.79 -1.77 -0.83
C HIS A 137 -8.49 -0.74 -1.91
N ARG A 138 -7.78 -1.16 -2.96
CA ARG A 138 -7.73 -0.42 -4.21
C ARG A 138 -9.19 -0.38 -4.66
N ARG A 139 -9.85 0.79 -4.57
CA ARG A 139 -11.24 1.00 -5.05
C ARG A 139 -11.40 0.51 -6.51
N ALA A 140 -12.49 0.74 -7.23
CA ALA A 140 -12.47 0.69 -8.69
C ALA A 140 -13.04 2.03 -9.14
N GLY A 141 -12.36 2.75 -10.04
CA GLY A 141 -12.89 4.01 -10.56
C GLY A 141 -13.87 3.63 -11.63
N TRP A 142 -15.15 3.88 -11.40
CA TRP A 142 -16.19 3.62 -12.38
C TRP A 142 -16.09 4.65 -13.52
N SER A 143 -16.07 4.18 -14.76
CA SER A 143 -16.45 4.99 -15.92
C SER A 143 -17.36 4.14 -16.82
N PRO A 144 -18.37 4.72 -17.50
CA PRO A 144 -19.22 3.98 -18.41
C PRO A 144 -18.39 3.29 -19.49
N GLY A 145 -18.42 1.95 -19.52
CA GLY A 145 -17.94 1.15 -20.67
C GLY A 145 -16.46 0.80 -20.73
N SER A 146 -15.61 1.25 -19.79
CA SER A 146 -14.23 0.73 -19.69
C SER A 146 -13.65 0.96 -18.30
N TRP A 147 -13.31 -0.14 -17.64
CA TRP A 147 -12.56 -0.15 -16.39
C TRP A 147 -11.08 -0.05 -16.70
N VAL A 148 -10.41 0.99 -16.20
CA VAL A 148 -8.94 1.09 -16.27
C VAL A 148 -8.41 1.31 -14.86
N ARG A 149 -7.54 0.40 -14.38
CA ARG A 149 -6.92 0.54 -13.05
C ARG A 149 -5.48 0.02 -12.97
N GLY A 150 -4.61 0.87 -12.40
CA GLY A 150 -3.41 0.55 -11.62
C GLY A 150 -2.43 -0.44 -12.23
N THR A 151 -1.54 0.02 -13.11
CA THR A 151 -0.36 -0.74 -13.53
C THR A 151 0.59 -0.93 -12.34
N SER A 152 0.75 -2.18 -11.89
CA SER A 152 1.87 -2.55 -11.01
C SER A 152 3.01 -3.01 -11.92
N VAL A 153 4.05 -2.19 -12.04
CA VAL A 153 5.23 -2.48 -12.88
C VAL A 153 6.31 -3.06 -11.98
N ALA A 154 6.68 -4.32 -12.20
CA ALA A 154 7.90 -4.87 -11.63
C ALA A 154 9.01 -4.74 -12.69
N ASN A 155 9.96 -3.83 -12.46
CA ASN A 155 11.20 -3.76 -13.24
C ASN A 155 12.16 -4.83 -12.73
N VAL A 156 12.55 -5.74 -13.62
CA VAL A 156 13.59 -6.73 -13.33
C VAL A 156 14.71 -6.47 -14.34
N LEU A 157 15.83 -5.93 -13.85
CA LEU A 157 17.09 -5.77 -14.59
C LEU A 157 16.99 -4.94 -15.88
N GLY A 158 16.61 -3.66 -15.77
CA GLY A 158 16.85 -2.57 -16.76
C GLY A 158 16.31 -2.70 -18.19
N THR A 159 15.89 -3.90 -18.61
CA THR A 159 15.45 -4.27 -19.96
C THR A 159 14.29 -5.26 -19.93
N CYS A 160 13.86 -5.64 -18.73
CA CYS A 160 12.64 -6.40 -18.57
C CYS A 160 11.66 -5.80 -17.57
N PHE A 161 10.40 -5.67 -18.01
CA PHE A 161 9.30 -5.34 -17.11
C PHE A 161 8.12 -6.28 -17.35
N THR A 162 7.53 -6.71 -16.24
CA THR A 162 6.25 -7.42 -16.24
C THR A 162 5.21 -6.54 -15.54
N THR A 163 4.10 -6.33 -16.22
CA THR A 163 2.94 -5.61 -15.72
C THR A 163 1.85 -6.59 -15.36
N TRP A 164 1.34 -6.46 -14.15
CA TRP A 164 0.17 -7.17 -13.67
C TRP A 164 -1.01 -6.21 -13.58
N THR A 165 -2.16 -6.60 -14.11
CA THR A 165 -3.42 -5.86 -14.00
C THR A 165 -4.45 -6.69 -13.27
N CYS A 166 -5.23 -5.98 -12.47
CA CYS A 166 -6.43 -6.52 -11.88
C CYS A 166 -7.57 -6.40 -12.90
N GLN A 167 -7.82 -7.46 -13.68
CA GLN A 167 -9.04 -7.58 -14.51
C GLN A 167 -9.77 -8.89 -14.19
N PRO A 168 -11.09 -8.87 -13.96
CA PRO A 168 -11.87 -10.10 -13.86
C PRO A 168 -11.97 -10.76 -15.25
N SER A 169 -11.87 -12.10 -15.30
CA SER A 169 -11.96 -12.89 -16.55
C SER A 169 -13.35 -12.87 -17.19
N SER A 170 -14.36 -12.37 -16.47
CA SER A 170 -15.73 -12.21 -16.93
C SER A 170 -16.31 -10.92 -16.33
N PRO A 171 -17.15 -10.17 -17.06
CA PRO A 171 -17.82 -9.00 -16.49
C PRO A 171 -18.74 -9.47 -15.35
N ILE A 172 -18.38 -9.17 -14.11
CA ILE A 172 -19.23 -9.44 -12.94
C ILE A 172 -20.29 -8.35 -12.92
N MET A 173 -21.36 -8.55 -13.69
CA MET A 173 -22.22 -7.43 -14.09
C MET A 173 -23.14 -6.90 -13.01
N ARG A 174 -23.43 -7.63 -11.93
CA ARG A 174 -24.16 -7.20 -10.72
C ARG A 174 -24.31 -8.41 -9.80
N ALA A 175 -24.51 -8.20 -8.51
CA ALA A 175 -24.97 -9.22 -7.58
C ALA A 175 -26.19 -8.68 -6.80
N PRO A 176 -27.10 -9.56 -6.31
CA PRO A 176 -28.21 -9.12 -5.46
C PRO A 176 -27.74 -8.46 -4.15
N GLU A 177 -26.54 -8.83 -3.69
CA GLU A 177 -25.94 -8.37 -2.44
C GLU A 177 -24.53 -7.85 -2.68
N SER A 178 -24.10 -6.88 -1.86
CA SER A 178 -22.71 -6.42 -1.84
C SER A 178 -21.79 -7.58 -1.49
N LYS A 179 -20.85 -7.90 -2.39
CA LYS A 179 -19.82 -8.90 -2.11
C LYS A 179 -18.45 -8.43 -2.56
N VAL A 180 -17.45 -8.71 -1.74
CA VAL A 180 -16.05 -8.63 -2.16
C VAL A 180 -15.73 -9.90 -2.95
N VAL A 181 -15.32 -9.71 -4.20
CA VAL A 181 -14.80 -10.78 -5.04
C VAL A 181 -13.30 -10.61 -5.13
N SER A 182 -12.56 -11.69 -4.88
CA SER A 182 -11.12 -11.70 -5.07
C SER A 182 -10.76 -12.42 -6.37
N THR A 183 -9.86 -11.84 -7.15
CA THR A 183 -9.25 -12.49 -8.31
C THR A 183 -7.74 -12.50 -8.17
N ARG A 184 -7.11 -13.35 -8.96
CA ARG A 184 -5.66 -13.27 -9.19
C ARG A 184 -5.35 -12.05 -10.05
N ALA A 185 -4.16 -11.50 -9.91
CA ALA A 185 -3.68 -10.52 -10.85
C ALA A 185 -3.35 -11.23 -12.18
N GLN A 186 -3.73 -10.62 -13.30
CA GLN A 186 -3.45 -11.15 -14.63
C GLN A 186 -2.22 -10.46 -15.21
N ARG A 187 -1.34 -11.22 -15.84
CA ARG A 187 -0.19 -10.66 -16.55
C ARG A 187 -0.70 -10.00 -17.84
N THR A 188 -0.52 -8.70 -17.98
CA THR A 188 -0.98 -7.95 -19.18
C THR A 188 0.14 -7.53 -20.10
N LYS A 189 1.36 -7.41 -19.60
CA LYS A 189 2.52 -7.11 -20.44
C LYS A 189 3.77 -7.74 -19.88
N GLY A 190 4.57 -8.33 -20.74
CA GLY A 190 5.95 -8.72 -20.48
C GLY A 190 6.74 -8.14 -21.64
N ALA A 191 7.66 -7.23 -21.36
CA ALA A 191 8.58 -6.74 -22.37
C ALA A 191 9.97 -7.18 -21.95
N CYS A 192 10.61 -8.01 -22.76
CA CYS A 192 12.05 -8.26 -22.71
C CYS A 192 12.69 -7.60 -23.94
N ALA A 193 14.02 -7.44 -23.93
CA ALA A 193 14.78 -6.82 -25.03
C ALA A 193 14.49 -7.39 -26.45
N ILE A 194 13.83 -8.54 -26.55
CA ILE A 194 13.56 -9.30 -27.78
C ILE A 194 12.09 -9.35 -28.20
N THR A 195 11.10 -9.06 -27.33
CA THR A 195 9.67 -9.10 -27.70
C THR A 195 8.75 -8.38 -26.70
N ASN A 196 7.62 -7.86 -27.19
CA ASN A 196 6.51 -7.29 -26.40
C ASN A 196 5.39 -8.31 -26.11
N ASP A 197 5.51 -9.54 -26.61
CA ASP A 197 4.55 -10.60 -26.33
C ASP A 197 4.79 -11.19 -24.92
N PRO A 198 3.84 -11.05 -23.98
CA PRO A 198 3.97 -11.55 -22.62
C PRO A 198 4.14 -13.07 -22.54
N GLU A 199 3.53 -13.85 -23.44
CA GLU A 199 3.61 -15.32 -23.40
C GLU A 199 4.95 -15.83 -23.92
N SER A 200 5.48 -15.19 -24.97
CA SER A 200 6.80 -15.49 -25.53
C SER A 200 7.96 -15.09 -24.60
N CYS A 201 7.74 -14.16 -23.66
CA CYS A 201 8.75 -13.68 -22.73
C CYS A 201 8.79 -14.55 -21.46
N GLY A 202 9.27 -15.79 -21.60
CA GLY A 202 9.38 -16.79 -20.52
C GLY A 202 10.45 -16.53 -19.46
N VAL A 203 11.27 -15.48 -19.61
CA VAL A 203 12.49 -15.25 -18.80
C VAL A 203 12.31 -14.12 -17.77
N CYS A 204 11.19 -13.38 -17.81
CA CYS A 204 10.93 -12.29 -16.89
C CYS A 204 9.97 -12.70 -15.79
N ILE A 205 10.43 -13.66 -15.00
CA ILE A 205 9.72 -14.22 -13.87
C ILE A 205 9.80 -13.20 -12.73
N SER A 206 8.99 -12.14 -12.79
CA SER A 206 8.57 -11.46 -11.57
C SER A 206 7.47 -12.31 -10.95
N TYR A 207 7.56 -12.56 -9.64
CA TYR A 207 6.53 -13.31 -8.94
C TYR A 207 5.18 -12.59 -9.09
N GLU A 208 4.11 -13.36 -9.35
CA GLU A 208 2.74 -12.85 -9.26
C GLU A 208 2.60 -12.13 -7.91
N PRO A 209 2.04 -10.90 -7.87
CA PRO A 209 1.78 -10.24 -6.61
C PRO A 209 1.01 -11.18 -5.67
N ALA A 210 1.55 -11.42 -4.47
CA ALA A 210 0.91 -12.31 -3.49
C ALA A 210 -0.48 -11.77 -3.06
N ALA A 211 -0.68 -10.45 -3.16
CA ALA A 211 -1.95 -9.80 -2.88
C ALA A 211 -3.00 -10.12 -3.95
N ARG A 212 -4.20 -10.52 -3.51
CA ARG A 212 -5.35 -10.70 -4.40
C ARG A 212 -5.92 -9.34 -4.84
N CYS A 213 -6.43 -9.31 -6.06
CA CYS A 213 -7.23 -8.19 -6.54
C CYS A 213 -8.63 -8.31 -5.93
N GLU A 214 -9.00 -7.38 -5.06
CA GLU A 214 -10.33 -7.34 -4.46
C GLU A 214 -11.22 -6.33 -5.18
N TYR A 215 -12.45 -6.74 -5.48
CA TYR A 215 -13.46 -5.93 -6.12
C TYR A 215 -14.71 -5.96 -5.30
N CYS A 216 -15.28 -4.80 -5.02
CA CYS A 216 -16.62 -4.74 -4.49
C CYS A 216 -17.63 -4.78 -5.63
N VAL A 217 -18.49 -5.78 -5.62
CA VAL A 217 -19.64 -5.86 -6.51
C VAL A 217 -20.80 -5.20 -5.78
N ALA A 218 -21.22 -4.03 -6.25
CA ALA A 218 -22.32 -3.30 -5.64
C ALA A 218 -23.69 -3.85 -6.09
N PRO A 219 -24.74 -3.74 -5.24
CA PRO A 219 -26.13 -4.04 -5.60
C PRO A 219 -26.63 -3.15 -6.74
N GLN A 220 -27.72 -3.56 -7.41
CA GLN A 220 -28.32 -2.79 -8.50
C GLN A 220 -28.71 -1.36 -8.12
N ASP A 221 -29.06 -1.14 -6.84
CA ASP A 221 -29.56 0.14 -6.32
C ASP A 221 -28.48 0.98 -5.63
N CYS A 222 -27.22 0.53 -5.65
CA CYS A 222 -26.11 1.32 -5.13
C CYS A 222 -25.63 2.33 -6.17
N ASP A 223 -25.67 3.61 -5.82
CA ASP A 223 -25.02 4.68 -6.59
C ASP A 223 -23.49 4.57 -6.43
N PRO A 224 -22.72 4.33 -7.51
CA PRO A 224 -21.26 4.22 -7.47
C PRO A 224 -20.55 5.50 -7.03
N SER A 225 -21.27 6.63 -6.96
CA SER A 225 -20.76 7.93 -6.52
C SER A 225 -20.65 8.04 -4.99
N PHE A 226 -21.36 7.19 -4.23
CA PHE A 226 -21.37 7.23 -2.77
C PHE A 226 -20.42 6.19 -2.18
N MET A 227 -19.58 6.63 -1.25
CA MET A 227 -18.43 5.87 -0.74
C MET A 227 -18.77 4.61 0.08
N ASP A 228 -20.05 4.34 0.37
CA ASP A 228 -20.46 3.50 1.50
C ASP A 228 -20.98 2.11 1.15
N CYS A 229 -21.19 1.76 -0.12
CA CYS A 229 -21.83 0.48 -0.46
C CYS A 229 -21.01 -0.79 -0.10
N CYS A 230 -19.75 -0.62 0.28
CA CYS A 230 -18.82 -1.69 0.63
C CYS A 230 -18.26 -1.57 2.04
N SER A 231 -18.61 -0.52 2.80
CA SER A 231 -18.09 -0.27 4.15
C SER A 231 -18.88 -0.99 5.25
N GLY A 232 -19.87 -1.81 4.87
CA GLY A 232 -20.71 -2.56 5.79
C GLY A 232 -20.20 -3.97 6.06
N ARG A 233 -19.04 -4.09 6.70
CA ARG A 233 -18.67 -5.22 7.58
C ARG A 233 -17.42 -4.92 8.38
#